data_AF-A0A537NPU2-F1
#
_entry.id   AF-A0A537NPU2-F1
#
_cell.length_a   1.000
_cell.length_b   1.000
_cell.length_c   1.000
_cell.angle_alpha   90.00
_cell.angle_beta   90.00
_cell.angle_gamma   90.00
#
_symmetry.space_group_name_H-M   'P 1'
#
loop_
_entity.id
_entity.type
_entity.pdbx_description
1 polymer ?
#
loop_
_entity_poly.entity_id
_entity_poly.type
_entity_poly.pdbx_seq_one_letter_code
_entity_poly.pdbx_strand_id
1 'polypeptide(L)' 'MGGVGVTDYLATDTSSKVAEYSFSGQMTAQIAAVLTALILSGVVSYIALMICKAVTGLRISEAEEREGLDISSHGERAYN' A
#
# COMPACT_ATOMS: atom_id res chain seq x y z
N MET A 1 -8.46 12.88 -13.34
CA MET A 1 -8.59 12.88 -11.87
C MET A 1 -9.67 13.88 -11.47
N GLY A 2 -10.93 13.48 -11.61
CA GLY A 2 -12.12 14.24 -11.25
C GLY A 2 -13.26 13.25 -11.28
N GLY A 3 -13.82 12.91 -10.12
CA GLY A 3 -14.82 11.86 -10.00
C GLY A 3 -16.04 12.23 -10.82
N VAL A 4 -16.43 11.35 -11.75
CA VAL A 4 -17.69 11.51 -12.48
C VAL A 4 -18.79 11.39 -11.43
N GLY A 5 -19.46 12.50 -11.13
CA GLY A 5 -20.47 12.52 -10.07
C GLY A 5 -21.54 11.47 -10.31
N VAL A 6 -22.11 10.93 -9.22
CA VAL A 6 -23.12 9.87 -9.26
C VAL A 6 -24.33 10.38 -10.05
N THR A 7 -24.76 9.66 -11.07
CA THR A 7 -25.92 10.06 -11.87
C THR A 7 -27.20 9.67 -11.14
N ASP A 8 -28.12 10.62 -10.93
CA ASP A 8 -29.46 10.34 -10.41
C ASP A 8 -30.35 9.74 -11.51
N TYR A 9 -30.68 8.46 -11.37
CA TYR A 9 -31.47 7.71 -12.35
C TYR A 9 -33.00 7.80 -12.13
N LEU A 10 -33.45 8.53 -11.10
CA LEU A 10 -34.86 8.66 -10.72
C LEU A 10 -35.43 10.07 -10.95
N ALA A 11 -34.63 11.00 -11.49
CA ALA A 11 -35.05 12.37 -11.75
C ALA A 11 -36.10 12.44 -12.89
N THR A 12 -37.26 13.05 -12.60
CA THR A 12 -38.38 13.19 -13.56
C THR A 12 -38.14 14.21 -14.68
N ASP A 13 -37.06 14.99 -14.57
CA ASP A 13 -36.60 15.91 -15.61
C ASP A 13 -35.37 15.30 -16.28
N THR A 14 -35.36 15.23 -17.62
CA THR A 14 -34.26 14.76 -18.47
C THR A 14 -32.97 15.60 -18.41
N SER A 15 -32.77 16.38 -17.36
CA SER A 15 -31.45 16.93 -17.01
C SER A 15 -30.81 15.97 -16.02
N SER A 16 -29.78 15.24 -16.46
CA SER A 16 -28.93 14.43 -15.58
C SER A 16 -28.41 15.30 -14.42
N LYS A 17 -29.11 15.29 -13.28
CA LYS A 17 -28.62 15.92 -12.07
C LYS A 17 -27.45 15.07 -11.61
N VAL A 18 -26.26 15.55 -11.88
CA VAL A 18 -25.04 15.05 -11.24
C VAL A 18 -25.26 15.23 -9.74
N ALA A 19 -25.13 14.15 -8.96
CA ALA A 19 -25.20 14.21 -7.51
C ALA A 19 -24.36 15.38 -7.00
N GLU A 20 -24.92 16.15 -6.07
CA GLU A 20 -24.35 17.41 -5.60
C GLU A 20 -22.86 17.21 -5.27
N TYR A 21 -21.99 17.97 -5.96
CA TYR A 21 -20.55 17.85 -5.81
C TYR A 21 -20.14 18.51 -4.49
N SER A 22 -20.36 17.79 -3.38
CA SER A 22 -20.05 18.28 -2.05
C SER A 22 -18.56 18.08 -1.76
N PHE A 23 -17.84 19.20 -1.61
CA PHE A 23 -16.42 19.18 -1.25
C PHE A 23 -16.16 18.36 0.02
N SER A 24 -17.04 18.46 1.02
CA SER A 24 -16.91 17.68 2.25
C SER A 24 -17.09 16.18 2.01
N GLY A 25 -18.08 15.79 1.20
CA GLY A 25 -18.31 14.38 0.85
C GLY A 25 -17.13 13.75 0.12
N GLN A 26 -16.54 14.47 -0.83
CA GLN A 26 -15.39 13.97 -1.58
C GLN A 26 -14.11 13.92 -0.74
N MET A 27 -13.87 14.95 0.08
CA MET A 27 -12.72 14.97 0.98
C MET A 27 -12.74 13.77 1.93
N THR A 28 -13.89 13.48 2.55
CA THR A 28 -14.05 12.32 3.44
C THR A 28 -13.86 11.00 2.69
N ALA A 29 -14.39 10.86 1.47
CA ALA A 29 -14.22 9.65 0.67
C ALA A 29 -12.74 9.38 0.33
N GLN A 30 -11.97 10.42 -0.02
CA GLN A 30 -10.54 10.28 -0.33
C GLN A 30 -9.73 9.91 0.92
N ILE A 31 -10.03 10.53 2.07
CA ILE A 31 -9.40 10.17 3.35
C ILE A 31 -9.66 8.70 3.68
N ALA A 32 -10.90 8.23 3.54
CA ALA A 32 -11.25 6.84 3.78
C ALA A 32 -10.51 5.88 2.83
N ALA A 33 -10.36 6.24 1.55
CA ALA A 33 -9.62 5.46 0.58
C ALA A 33 -8.14 5.32 0.94
N VAL A 34 -7.47 6.43 1.30
CA VAL A 34 -6.06 6.44 1.71
C VAL A 34 -5.86 5.63 2.99
N LEU A 35 -6.71 5.82 4.01
CA LEU A 35 -6.63 5.07 5.26
C LEU A 35 -6.81 3.57 5.04
N THR A 36 -7.76 3.19 4.18
CA THR A 36 -7.97 1.78 3.83
C THR A 36 -6.73 1.19 3.16
N ALA A 37 -6.11 1.91 2.21
CA ALA A 37 -4.89 1.45 1.55
C ALA A 37 -3.72 1.31 2.54
N LEU A 38 -3.53 2.26 3.46
CA LEU A 38 -2.49 2.21 4.49
C LEU A 38 -2.69 1.03 5.43
N ILE A 39 -3.91 0.82 5.92
CA ILE A 39 -4.21 -0.28 6.85
C ILE A 39 -4.02 -1.61 6.15
N LEU A 40 -4.57 -1.77 4.94
CA LEU A 40 -4.45 -3.03 4.20
C LEU A 40 -2.98 -3.34 3.88
N SER A 41 -2.26 -2.40 3.26
CA SER A 41 -0.84 -2.61 2.92
C SER A 41 0.02 -2.82 4.17
N GLY A 42 -0.18 -2.03 5.21
CA GLY A 42 0.58 -2.14 6.46
C GLY A 42 0.34 -3.45 7.19
N VAL A 43 -0.92 -3.81 7.44
CA VAL A 43 -1.27 -5.02 8.21
C VAL A 43 -0.95 -6.29 7.42
N VAL A 44 -1.33 -6.34 6.14
CA VAL A 44 -1.05 -7.52 5.30
C VAL A 44 0.44 -7.73 5.15
N SER A 45 1.22 -6.67 4.87
CA SER A 45 2.68 -6.78 4.78
C SER A 45 3.29 -7.19 6.12
N TYR A 46 2.82 -6.63 7.24
CA TYR A 46 3.31 -7.02 8.56
C TYR A 46 3.11 -8.51 8.83
N ILE A 47 1.90 -9.03 8.58
CA ILE A 47 1.60 -10.46 8.76
C ILE A 47 2.47 -11.32 7.83
N ALA A 48 2.59 -10.94 6.55
CA ALA A 48 3.43 -11.66 5.59
C ALA A 48 4.90 -11.71 6.04
N LEU A 49 5.46 -10.58 6.48
CA LEU A 49 6.84 -10.51 6.98
C LEU A 49 7.04 -11.35 8.25
N MET A 50 6.05 -11.42 9.13
CA MET A 50 6.11 -12.28 10.32
C MET A 50 6.09 -13.76 9.95
N ILE A 51 5.27 -14.17 8.97
CA ILE A 51 5.27 -15.53 8.45
C ILE A 51 6.62 -15.87 7.81
N CYS A 52 7.15 -15.00 6.93
CA CYS A 52 8.46 -15.21 6.32
C CYS A 52 9.57 -15.30 7.38
N LYS A 53 9.55 -14.44 8.40
CA LYS A 53 10.49 -14.50 9.53
C LYS A 53 10.42 -15.84 10.27
N ALA A 54 9.23 -16.42 10.45
CA ALA A 54 9.06 -17.70 11.13
C ALA A 54 9.48 -18.91 10.28
N VAL A 55 9.34 -18.84 8.95
CA VAL A 55 9.61 -19.97 8.04
C VAL A 55 11.04 -19.99 7.51
N THR A 56 11.54 -18.86 7.02
CA THR A 56 12.85 -18.79 6.33
C THR A 56 13.90 -18.01 7.10
N GLY A 57 13.48 -17.12 8.01
CA GLY A 57 14.34 -16.06 8.54
C GLY A 57 14.46 -14.91 7.54
N LEU A 58 14.35 -13.66 8.03
CA LEU A 58 14.24 -12.46 7.19
C LEU A 58 15.49 -11.57 7.19
N ARG A 59 16.33 -11.68 8.22
CA ARG A 59 17.55 -10.89 8.40
C ARG A 59 18.70 -11.83 8.69
N ILE A 60 19.82 -11.62 8.00
CA ILE A 60 21.08 -12.32 8.27
C ILE A 60 21.60 -12.01 9.68
N SER A 61 22.53 -12.82 10.18
CA SER A 61 23.12 -12.59 11.50
C SER A 61 23.97 -11.32 11.52
N GLU A 62 24.12 -10.67 12.69
CA GLU A 62 24.96 -9.46 12.82
C GLU A 62 26.43 -9.72 12.47
N ALA A 63 26.89 -10.96 12.61
CA ALA A 63 28.24 -11.36 12.21
C ALA A 63 28.42 -11.33 10.69
N GLU A 64 27.48 -11.89 9.93
CA GLU A 64 27.48 -11.88 8.46
C GLU A 64 27.28 -10.46 7.90
N GLU A 65 26.50 -9.62 8.59
CA GLU A 65 26.29 -8.22 8.21
C GLU A 65 27.59 -7.41 8.32
N ARG A 66 28.47 -7.80 9.25
CA ARG A 66 29.77 -7.16 9.51
C ARG A 66 30.89 -7.65 8.58
N GLU A 67 30.81 -8.91 8.17
CA GLU A 67 31.75 -9.52 7.20
C GLU A 67 31.43 -9.09 5.76
N GLY A 68 30.19 -8.67 5.50
CA GLY A 68 29.72 -8.19 4.21
C GLY A 68 28.93 -9.27 3.47
N LEU A 69 27.79 -8.87 2.90
CA LEU A 69 26.88 -9.79 2.22
C LEU A 69 27.51 -10.41 0.95
N ASP A 70 28.41 -9.68 0.30
CA ASP A 70 29.14 -10.18 -0.88
C ASP A 70 30.07 -11.35 -0.52
N ILE A 71 30.75 -11.26 0.64
CA ILE A 71 31.66 -12.32 1.10
C ILE A 71 30.87 -13.51 1.68
N SER A 72 29.87 -13.24 2.52
CA SER A 72 29.11 -14.28 3.22
C SER A 72 28.08 -15.02 2.36
N SER A 73 27.41 -14.33 1.42
CA SER A 73 26.33 -14.92 0.59
C SER A 73 26.75 -15.27 -0.83
N HIS A 74 27.79 -14.62 -1.38
CA HIS A 74 28.23 -14.82 -2.76
C HIS A 74 29.68 -15.33 -2.89
N GLY A 75 30.47 -15.34 -1.81
CA GLY A 75 31.85 -15.87 -1.81
C GLY A 75 32.84 -15.05 -2.63
N GLU A 76 32.45 -13.86 -3.12
CA GLU A 76 33.30 -12.95 -3.87
C GLU A 76 33.77 -11.80 -2.97
N ARG A 77 35.09 -11.59 -2.90
CA ARG A 77 35.66 -10.35 -2.39
C ARG A 77 35.59 -9.32 -3.51
N ALA A 78 34.81 -8.26 -3.33
CA ALA A 78 34.58 -7.23 -4.34
C ALA A 78 35.87 -6.54 -4.85
N TYR A 79 37.01 -6.66 -4.14
CA TYR A 79 38.31 -6.18 -4.60
C TYR A 79 39.47 -7.10 -4.15
N ASN A 80 40.44 -7.31 -5.05
CA ASN A 80 41.80 -7.81 -4.76
C ASN A 80 42.72 -6.65 -4.38
#